data_AF-D2I8F3-F1
#
_entry.id   AF-D2I8F3-F1
#
_cell.length_a   1.000
_cell.length_b   1.000
_cell.length_c   1.000
_cell.angle_alpha   90.00
_cell.angle_beta   90.00
_cell.angle_gamma   90.00
#
_symmetry.space_group_name_H-M   'P 1'
#
loop_
_entity.id
_entity.type
_entity.pdbx_description
1 polymer ?
#
loop_
_entity_poly.entity_id
_entity_poly.type
_entity_poly.pdbx_seq_one_letter_code
_entity_poly.pdbx_strand_id
1 'polypeptide(L)'
;MSWSPLLLTLLAHCTGSWAQSGLTQPPSMTGSLGQRVTISFTGSSSNIGGNYVSWFQQLPGTAPRAVIYSSNYRPSEIPDRFSGSKSGSSATLTITGLQAEDEVDYYCASWVTISVL
;
A
#
# COMPACT_ATOMS: atom_id res chain seq x y z
N MET A 1 -32.67 31.27 -23.02
CA MET A 1 -31.38 30.56 -22.83
C MET A 1 -30.90 30.82 -21.41
N SER A 2 -31.38 30.04 -20.45
CA SER A 2 -31.21 30.31 -19.00
C SER A 2 -31.05 29.01 -18.19
N TRP A 3 -30.54 27.95 -18.81
CA TRP A 3 -30.23 26.70 -18.10
C TRP A 3 -28.76 26.65 -17.65
N SER A 4 -27.85 27.40 -18.30
CA SER A 4 -26.40 27.32 -18.04
C SER A 4 -25.97 27.32 -16.56
N PRO A 5 -26.58 28.06 -15.60
CA PRO A 5 -26.12 27.99 -14.21
C PRO A 5 -26.55 26.69 -13.47
N LEU A 6 -27.61 26.01 -13.92
CA LEU A 6 -28.06 24.73 -13.32
C LEU A 6 -27.19 23.55 -13.75
N LEU A 7 -26.53 23.64 -14.90
CA LEU A 7 -25.61 22.60 -15.37
C LEU A 7 -24.27 22.64 -14.62
N LEU A 8 -23.83 23.84 -14.21
CA LEU A 8 -22.59 24.08 -13.46
C LEU A 8 -22.67 23.64 -11.99
N THR A 9 -23.84 23.68 -11.35
CA THR A 9 -24.01 23.21 -9.98
C THR A 9 -23.98 21.68 -9.88
N LEU A 10 -24.38 20.95 -10.93
CA LEU A 10 -24.38 19.48 -10.94
C LEU A 10 -22.96 18.88 -11.00
N LEU A 11 -21.99 19.59 -11.57
CA LEU A 11 -20.57 19.19 -11.62
C LEU A 11 -19.81 19.43 -10.31
N ALA A 12 -20.39 20.15 -9.34
CA ALA A 12 -19.76 20.42 -8.05
C ALA A 12 -19.99 19.29 -7.02
N HIS A 13 -20.61 18.19 -7.43
CA HIS A 13 -20.79 17.00 -6.59
C HIS A 13 -19.80 15.90 -6.99
N CYS A 14 -18.53 16.28 -7.14
CA CYS A 14 -17.43 15.32 -7.09
C CYS A 14 -17.33 14.82 -5.64
N THR A 15 -18.09 13.76 -5.38
CA THR A 15 -17.75 12.63 -4.50
C THR A 15 -16.61 12.93 -3.54
N GLY A 16 -16.96 13.19 -2.28
CA GLY A 16 -15.99 13.13 -1.19
C GLY A 16 -15.24 11.81 -1.28
N SER A 17 -13.95 11.88 -1.62
CA SER A 17 -13.07 10.72 -1.55
C SER A 17 -13.01 10.27 -0.11
N TRP A 18 -13.52 9.07 0.16
CA TRP A 18 -13.24 8.34 1.39
C TRP A 18 -11.79 7.83 1.31
N ALA A 19 -10.83 8.76 1.26
CA ALA A 19 -9.45 8.41 1.51
C ALA A 19 -9.34 8.10 3.01
N GLN A 20 -8.78 6.94 3.37
CA GLN A 20 -8.40 6.70 4.74
C GLN A 20 -7.31 7.73 5.09
N SER A 21 -7.73 8.79 5.79
CA SER A 21 -6.89 9.94 6.12
C SER A 21 -5.58 9.48 6.75
N GLY A 22 -4.47 9.81 6.10
CA GLY A 22 -3.14 9.65 6.68
C GLY A 22 -2.41 8.34 6.39
N LEU A 23 -2.75 7.58 5.35
CA LEU A 23 -1.88 6.50 4.84
C LEU A 23 -1.20 6.95 3.53
N THR A 24 0.12 6.78 3.43
CA THR A 24 0.90 7.21 2.26
C THR A 24 1.87 6.12 1.79
N GLN A 25 1.86 5.87 0.48
CA GLN A 25 2.88 5.10 -0.25
C GLN A 25 3.48 5.98 -1.36
N PRO A 26 4.73 5.75 -1.80
CA PRO A 26 5.23 6.38 -3.01
C PRO A 26 4.36 5.95 -4.22
N PRO A 27 4.07 6.85 -5.17
CA PRO A 27 3.21 6.53 -6.31
C PRO A 27 3.86 5.53 -7.28
N SER A 28 5.19 5.52 -7.34
CA SER A 28 5.98 4.56 -8.10
C SER A 28 7.41 4.52 -7.56
N MET A 29 8.15 3.47 -7.91
CA MET A 29 9.57 3.34 -7.61
C MET A 29 10.26 2.64 -8.78
N THR A 30 11.48 3.05 -9.10
CA THR A 30 12.30 2.41 -10.13
C THR A 30 13.62 1.94 -9.53
N GLY A 31 14.20 0.90 -10.11
CA GLY A 31 15.47 0.33 -9.69
C GLY A 31 16.09 -0.50 -10.82
N SER A 32 17.41 -0.66 -10.78
CA SER A 32 18.11 -1.54 -11.72
C SER A 32 18.05 -2.99 -11.27
N LEU A 33 18.18 -3.94 -12.20
CA LEU A 33 18.30 -5.36 -11.86
C LEU A 33 19.45 -5.59 -10.87
N GLY A 34 19.21 -6.42 -9.85
CA GLY A 34 20.17 -6.69 -8.78
C GLY A 34 20.24 -5.62 -7.68
N GLN A 35 19.61 -4.44 -7.87
CA GLN A 35 19.64 -3.38 -6.87
C GLN A 35 18.78 -3.73 -5.65
N ARG A 36 19.09 -3.14 -4.49
CA ARG A 36 18.19 -3.05 -3.34
C ARG A 36 17.22 -1.89 -3.52
N VAL A 37 15.93 -2.13 -3.31
CA VAL A 37 14.89 -1.10 -3.24
C VAL A 37 14.11 -1.23 -1.93
N THR A 38 13.58 -0.10 -1.45
CA THR A 38 12.79 -0.04 -0.21
C THR A 38 11.55 0.80 -0.45
N ILE A 39 10.38 0.17 -0.34
CA ILE A 39 9.07 0.81 -0.46
C ILE A 39 8.61 1.19 0.95
N SER A 40 8.18 2.45 1.14
CA SER A 40 7.68 2.95 2.41
C SER A 40 6.16 2.97 2.48
N PHE A 41 5.63 2.69 3.67
CA PHE A 41 4.22 2.87 4.01
C PHE A 41 4.13 3.63 5.32
N THR A 42 3.64 4.86 5.29
CA THR A 42 3.61 5.74 6.46
C THR A 42 2.18 6.08 6.82
N GLY A 43 1.97 6.34 8.11
CA GLY A 43 0.71 6.89 8.57
C GLY A 43 0.73 7.32 10.02
N SER A 44 -0.36 7.05 10.73
CA SER A 44 -0.56 7.54 12.11
C SER A 44 -0.39 6.44 13.16
N SER A 45 -0.37 6.84 14.43
CA SER A 45 -0.33 5.92 15.56
C SER A 45 -1.57 5.03 15.65
N SER A 46 -2.74 5.54 15.26
CA SER A 46 -4.00 4.80 15.28
C SER A 46 -4.16 3.84 14.10
N ASN A 47 -3.52 4.12 12.95
CA ASN A 47 -3.58 3.25 11.78
C ASN A 47 -2.45 2.22 11.74
N ILE A 48 -1.20 2.63 11.96
CA ILE A 48 -0.03 1.76 11.86
C ILE A 48 0.62 1.51 13.22
N GLY A 49 0.67 2.52 14.09
CA GLY A 49 1.41 2.47 15.36
C GLY A 49 1.11 1.23 16.22
N GLY A 50 -0.16 0.94 16.46
CA GLY A 50 -0.62 -0.22 17.23
C GLY A 50 -0.85 -1.50 16.42
N ASN A 51 -0.81 -1.43 15.09
CA ASN A 51 -1.33 -2.50 14.24
C ASN A 51 -0.21 -3.28 13.52
N TYR A 52 -0.56 -4.48 13.07
CA TYR A 52 0.27 -5.24 12.15
C TYR A 52 0.10 -4.72 10.72
N VAL A 53 1.19 -4.79 9.95
CA VAL A 53 1.22 -4.38 8.54
C VAL A 53 1.45 -5.61 7.66
N SER A 54 0.82 -5.67 6.50
CA SER A 54 1.03 -6.72 5.52
C SER A 54 1.29 -6.10 4.16
N TRP A 55 2.17 -6.74 3.39
CA TRP A 55 2.55 -6.34 2.04
C TRP A 55 2.07 -7.37 1.04
N PHE A 56 1.52 -6.89 -0.06
CA PHE A 56 0.98 -7.70 -1.14
C PHE A 56 1.60 -7.28 -2.46
N GLN A 57 1.86 -8.27 -3.31
CA GLN A 57 2.32 -8.12 -4.68
C GLN A 57 1.18 -8.54 -5.61
N GLN A 58 0.89 -7.75 -6.64
CA GLN A 58 -0.18 -8.06 -7.59
C GLN A 58 0.32 -7.93 -9.02
N LEU A 59 0.26 -9.04 -9.77
CA LEU A 59 0.44 -9.00 -11.21
C LEU A 59 -0.85 -8.47 -11.87
N PRO A 60 -0.74 -7.78 -13.02
CA PRO A 60 -1.91 -7.35 -13.77
C PRO A 60 -2.86 -8.52 -14.05
N GLY A 61 -4.13 -8.37 -13.64
CA GLY A 61 -5.17 -9.39 -13.85
C GLY A 61 -5.16 -10.57 -12.86
N THR A 62 -4.30 -10.57 -11.85
CA THR A 62 -4.28 -11.61 -10.80
C THR A 62 -4.80 -11.10 -9.46
N ALA A 63 -5.10 -12.02 -8.55
CA ALA A 63 -5.34 -11.66 -7.15
C ALA A 63 -4.04 -11.19 -6.47
N PRO A 64 -4.11 -10.27 -5.49
CA PRO A 64 -2.96 -9.91 -4.66
C PRO A 64 -2.42 -11.12 -3.89
N ARG A 65 -1.10 -11.29 -3.91
CA ARG A 65 -0.37 -12.33 -3.17
C ARG A 65 0.38 -11.70 -2.01
N ALA A 66 0.23 -12.24 -0.80
CA ALA A 66 0.99 -11.77 0.36
C ALA A 66 2.49 -12.07 0.19
N VAL A 67 3.34 -11.04 0.36
CA VAL A 67 4.81 -11.17 0.37
C VAL A 67 5.38 -11.04 1.79
N ILE A 68 4.75 -10.21 2.63
CA ILE A 68 5.05 -10.09 4.06
C ILE A 68 3.72 -10.00 4.83
N TYR A 69 3.61 -10.72 5.94
CA TYR A 69 2.50 -10.62 6.88
C TYR A 69 3.00 -10.34 8.30
N SER A 70 2.10 -9.91 9.19
CA SER A 70 2.42 -9.61 10.59
C SER A 70 3.69 -8.74 10.76
N SER A 71 3.84 -7.74 9.88
CA SER A 71 4.93 -6.75 9.78
C SER A 71 6.30 -7.26 9.31
N ASN A 72 6.68 -8.49 9.63
CA ASN A 72 8.03 -9.00 9.33
C ASN A 72 8.09 -10.50 9.01
N TYR A 73 6.96 -11.20 8.96
CA TYR A 73 6.94 -12.62 8.59
C TYR A 73 6.80 -12.76 7.09
N ARG A 74 7.60 -13.65 6.51
CA ARG A 74 7.58 -13.94 5.08
C ARG A 74 7.04 -15.36 4.88
N PRO A 75 6.01 -15.57 4.03
CA PRO A 75 5.55 -16.91 3.67
C PRO A 75 6.67 -17.77 3.07
N SER A 76 6.60 -19.09 3.23
CA SER A 76 7.62 -20.04 2.78
C SER A 76 7.91 -19.99 1.27
N GLU A 77 6.90 -19.71 0.46
CA GLU A 77 6.98 -19.69 -1.00
C GLU A 77 7.49 -18.35 -1.53
N ILE A 78 7.78 -17.39 -0.65
CA ILE A 78 8.29 -16.06 -1.01
C ILE A 78 9.81 -16.07 -0.91
N PRO A 79 10.54 -15.68 -1.97
CA PRO A 79 12.00 -15.67 -1.98
C PRO A 79 12.60 -14.87 -0.84
N ASP A 80 13.78 -15.30 -0.38
CA ASP A 80 14.46 -14.70 0.77
C ASP A 80 14.89 -13.25 0.59
N ARG A 81 14.92 -12.81 -0.67
CA ARG A 81 15.17 -11.45 -1.13
C ARG A 81 14.17 -10.40 -0.64
N PHE A 82 12.96 -10.83 -0.23
CA PHE A 82 11.95 -9.94 0.34
C PHE A 82 12.05 -9.87 1.87
N SER A 83 11.93 -8.68 2.44
CA SER A 83 11.89 -8.49 3.89
C SER A 83 11.00 -7.32 4.27
N GLY A 84 10.26 -7.44 5.37
CA GLY A 84 9.43 -6.37 5.91
C GLY A 84 9.90 -5.89 7.26
N SER A 85 9.65 -4.62 7.55
CA SER A 85 9.88 -4.05 8.88
C SER A 85 8.80 -3.03 9.23
N LYS A 86 8.62 -2.77 10.53
CA LYS A 86 7.76 -1.71 11.07
C LYS A 86 8.45 -1.01 12.22
N SER A 87 8.37 0.31 12.25
CA SER A 87 8.79 1.15 13.37
C SER A 87 7.82 2.30 13.56
N GLY A 88 7.25 2.42 14.77
CA GLY A 88 6.21 3.39 15.06
C GLY A 88 5.07 3.33 14.06
N SER A 89 4.79 4.46 13.41
CA SER A 89 3.72 4.63 12.42
C SER A 89 4.19 4.44 10.97
N SER A 90 5.31 3.76 10.77
CA SER A 90 5.90 3.51 9.44
C SER A 90 6.27 2.05 9.27
N ALA A 91 6.12 1.54 8.05
CA ALA A 91 6.54 0.22 7.64
C ALA A 91 7.32 0.29 6.33
N THR A 92 8.13 -0.73 6.07
CA THR A 92 8.94 -0.83 4.86
C THR A 92 8.89 -2.23 4.29
N LEU A 93 8.84 -2.34 2.96
CA LEU A 93 9.19 -3.56 2.22
C LEU A 93 10.54 -3.34 1.55
N THR A 94 11.50 -4.20 1.86
CA THR A 94 12.81 -4.20 1.21
C THR A 94 12.90 -5.40 0.27
N ILE A 95 13.27 -5.14 -0.97
CA ILE A 95 13.56 -6.15 -1.99
C ILE A 95 15.05 -6.02 -2.30
N THR A 96 15.83 -7.04 -1.98
CA THR A 96 17.24 -7.12 -2.38
C THR A 96 17.35 -7.87 -3.68
N GLY A 97 18.25 -7.45 -4.58
CA GLY A 97 18.43 -8.20 -5.82
C GLY A 97 17.20 -8.15 -6.73
N LEU A 98 16.70 -6.94 -7.01
CA LEU A 98 15.51 -6.70 -7.83
C LEU A 98 15.56 -7.51 -9.14
N GLN A 99 14.47 -8.19 -9.48
CA GLN A 99 14.35 -9.04 -10.66
C GLN A 99 13.32 -8.47 -11.64
N ALA A 100 13.28 -8.98 -12.87
CA ALA A 100 12.32 -8.52 -13.88
C ALA A 100 10.87 -8.82 -13.46
N GLU A 101 10.67 -9.93 -12.74
CA GLU A 101 9.35 -10.35 -12.22
C GLU A 101 8.85 -9.47 -11.07
N ASP A 102 9.70 -8.58 -10.55
CA ASP A 102 9.33 -7.64 -9.49
C ASP A 102 8.69 -6.35 -10.05
N GLU A 103 8.55 -6.21 -11.37
CA GLU A 103 7.87 -5.10 -12.05
C GLU A 103 6.35 -5.27 -12.00
N VAL A 104 5.77 -4.97 -10.84
CA VAL A 104 4.35 -5.17 -10.52
C VAL A 104 3.87 -4.17 -9.47
N ASP A 105 2.58 -4.19 -9.17
CA ASP A 105 2.01 -3.34 -8.13
C ASP A 105 2.24 -3.93 -6.74
N TYR A 106 2.61 -3.07 -5.79
CA TYR A 106 2.79 -3.42 -4.37
C TYR A 106 1.83 -2.63 -3.49
N TYR A 107 1.03 -3.36 -2.73
CA TYR A 107 0.05 -2.79 -1.81
C TYR A 107 0.45 -3.05 -0.37
N CYS A 108 0.16 -2.09 0.49
CA CYS A 108 0.36 -2.21 1.91
C CYS A 108 -0.97 -2.04 2.66
N ALA A 109 -1.20 -2.86 3.68
CA ALA A 109 -2.40 -2.80 4.50
C ALA A 109 -2.05 -2.87 5.99
N SER A 110 -2.83 -2.18 6.81
CA SER A 110 -2.78 -2.28 8.28
C SER A 110 -4.08 -2.86 8.81
N TRP A 111 -3.99 -3.74 9.80
CA TRP A 111 -5.16 -4.38 10.42
C TRP A 111 -5.73 -3.48 11.52
N VAL A 112 -6.93 -2.93 11.30
CA VAL A 112 -7.65 -2.15 12.33
C VAL A 112 -8.72 -3.04 12.94
N THR A 113 -8.74 -3.14 14.26
CA THR A 113 -9.78 -3.87 14.99
C THR A 113 -11.03 -3.00 15.14
N ILE A 114 -12.19 -3.54 14.78
CA ILE A 114 -13.50 -2.94 15.06
C ILE A 114 -14.30 -3.96 15.87
N SER A 115 -14.82 -3.55 17.02
CA SER A 115 -15.73 -4.37 17.83
C SER A 115 -17.17 -4.03 17.44
N VAL A 116 -17.99 -5.05 17.16
CA VAL A 116 -19.44 -4.89 17.03
C VAL A 116 -20.04 -5.15 18.41
N LEU A 117 -20.79 -4.17 18.94
CA LEU A 117 -21.57 -4.29 20.17
C LEU A 117 -22.94 -4.93 19.89
#